data_AF-A0AAV1KXU9-F1
#
_entry.id   AF-A0AAV1KXU9-F1
#
_cell.length_a   1.000
_cell.length_b   1.000
_cell.length_c   1.000
_cell.angle_alpha   90.00
_cell.angle_beta   90.00
_cell.angle_gamma   90.00
#
_symmetry.space_group_name_H-M   'P 1'
#
loop_
_entity.id
_entity.type
_entity.pdbx_description
1 polymer ?
#
loop_
_entity_poly.entity_id
_entity_poly.type
_entity_poly.pdbx_seq_one_letter_code
_entity_poly.pdbx_strand_id
1 'polypeptide(L)'
;MSIPNVRVNNFVIEKHTLPIDIISKVYIICEWILGVNRLPVIFNMKSILYNVLTLAFSLVFNVLTFFYIFTSNPKRLSNFVVRLSLMEYFICSFLGFLTWKSIKSFYSELHKFDKDIGVNWNFITYNSKCNFMQTIGTLVYLFIITMLPYQIDGLIKFWSEILTITCTHVLENYFYGHLLSLLVSRLRLIRILLLSSFTTKEEEEINSVSEKDHNSYFKNIISLNASKSKVEMKKLMQLYNNIIEAYDLLNKAIKAQILVIFSIIFVTSLTLTYNAALKIINDDYTWANGIFDVGMAVTDVVPVIVPCVFGEKIHTEVLLLRSALYSRIYKNVFDKSNRSIATSLLALTEARTLTFSIFRMIDINITLPIKFLGLLASYLVILLQFKKVIAG
;
A
#
# COMPACT_ATOMS: atom_id res chain seq x y z
N MET A 1 10.49 58.79 -22.40
CA MET A 1 10.71 57.41 -21.90
C MET A 1 9.42 56.62 -22.11
N SER A 2 9.41 55.68 -23.04
CA SER A 2 8.25 54.83 -23.31
C SER A 2 8.20 53.67 -22.32
N ILE A 3 7.05 53.49 -21.67
CA ILE A 3 6.76 52.41 -20.73
C ILE A 3 6.85 51.07 -21.47
N PRO A 4 7.54 50.04 -20.94
CA PRO A 4 7.63 48.75 -21.61
C PRO A 4 6.25 48.06 -21.60
N ASN A 5 5.80 47.69 -22.79
CA ASN A 5 4.53 47.03 -23.03
C ASN A 5 4.69 45.53 -22.74
N VAL A 6 4.55 45.13 -21.47
CA VAL A 6 4.56 43.71 -21.06
C VAL A 6 3.20 43.10 -21.44
N ARG A 7 3.09 42.59 -22.67
CA ARG A 7 1.86 42.00 -23.23
C ARG A 7 1.69 40.50 -22.95
N VAL A 8 2.59 39.86 -22.22
CA VAL A 8 2.48 38.42 -21.94
C VAL A 8 2.28 38.21 -20.44
N ASN A 9 1.02 38.04 -20.08
CA ASN A 9 0.61 37.61 -18.75
C ASN A 9 1.03 36.12 -18.61
N ASN A 10 2.25 35.86 -18.15
CA ASN A 10 2.74 34.49 -17.87
C ASN A 10 2.02 33.81 -16.69
N PHE A 11 0.98 34.44 -16.12
CA PHE A 11 0.06 33.83 -15.17
C PHE A 11 -1.02 33.00 -15.88
N VAL A 12 -0.63 32.15 -16.83
CA VAL A 12 -1.45 30.96 -17.09
C VAL A 12 -1.28 30.11 -15.84
N ILE A 13 -2.17 30.34 -14.87
CA ILE A 13 -2.44 29.38 -13.80
C ILE A 13 -3.03 28.19 -14.54
N GLU A 14 -2.17 27.33 -15.09
CA GLU A 14 -2.57 26.00 -15.50
C GLU A 14 -3.32 25.45 -14.31
N LYS A 15 -4.61 25.13 -14.50
CA LYS A 15 -5.36 24.36 -13.51
C LYS A 15 -4.64 23.00 -13.46
N HIS A 16 -3.57 22.93 -12.68
CA HIS A 16 -2.83 21.71 -12.43
C HIS A 16 -3.78 20.83 -11.62
N THR A 17 -4.60 20.06 -12.34
CA THR A 17 -5.23 18.88 -11.78
C THR A 17 -4.09 17.99 -11.33
N LEU A 18 -4.09 17.65 -10.04
CA LEU A 18 -3.05 16.82 -9.46
C LEU A 18 -3.03 15.49 -10.24
N PRO A 19 -1.91 15.10 -10.87
CA PRO A 19 -1.90 13.90 -11.70
C PRO A 19 -1.91 12.66 -10.79
N ILE A 20 -3.08 12.03 -10.68
CA ILE A 20 -3.32 10.79 -9.93
C ILE A 20 -3.51 9.64 -10.91
N ASP A 21 -2.72 8.58 -10.77
CA ASP A 21 -2.66 7.48 -11.74
C ASP A 21 -4.00 6.76 -11.85
N ILE A 22 -4.23 6.16 -13.02
CA ILE A 22 -5.50 5.52 -13.35
C ILE A 22 -5.84 4.43 -12.33
N ILE A 23 -4.85 3.65 -11.89
CA ILE A 23 -5.03 2.57 -10.91
C ILE A 23 -5.46 3.16 -9.57
N SER A 24 -4.79 4.20 -9.08
CA SER A 24 -5.21 4.92 -7.87
C SER A 24 -6.62 5.48 -7.97
N LYS A 25 -7.01 6.03 -9.13
CA LYS A 25 -8.38 6.51 -9.34
C LYS A 25 -9.40 5.39 -9.22
N VAL A 26 -9.10 4.22 -9.79
CA VAL A 26 -9.98 3.05 -9.68
C VAL A 26 -10.13 2.63 -8.22
N TYR A 27 -9.03 2.51 -7.46
CA TYR A 27 -9.12 2.20 -6.02
C TYR A 27 -9.98 3.20 -5.27
N ILE A 28 -9.72 4.51 -5.42
CA ILE A 28 -10.46 5.56 -4.71
C ILE A 28 -11.95 5.55 -5.07
N ILE A 29 -12.31 5.26 -6.34
CA ILE A 29 -13.71 5.15 -6.77
C ILE A 29 -14.36 3.90 -6.17
N CYS A 30 -13.69 2.75 -6.21
CA CYS A 30 -14.19 1.51 -5.62
C CYS A 30 -14.38 1.63 -4.10
N GLU A 31 -13.40 2.21 -3.40
CA GLU A 31 -13.47 2.53 -1.97
C GLU A 31 -14.62 3.47 -1.65
N TRP A 32 -14.85 4.50 -2.48
CA TRP A 32 -15.98 5.41 -2.31
C TRP A 32 -17.33 4.70 -2.47
N ILE A 33 -17.47 3.80 -3.45
CA ILE A 33 -18.68 2.97 -3.61
C ILE A 33 -18.93 2.12 -2.35
N LEU A 34 -17.86 1.65 -1.72
CA LEU A 34 -17.94 0.86 -0.48
C LEU A 34 -18.04 1.72 0.79
N GLY A 35 -17.99 3.05 0.68
CA GLY A 35 -18.22 3.99 1.76
C GLY A 35 -16.97 4.57 2.44
N VAL A 36 -15.76 4.25 1.95
CA VAL A 36 -14.53 4.91 2.36
C VAL A 36 -14.31 6.19 1.53
N ASN A 37 -14.40 7.34 2.19
CA ASN A 37 -14.39 8.62 1.49
C ASN A 37 -12.97 9.18 1.25
N ARG A 38 -12.35 8.79 0.13
CA ARG A 38 -11.12 9.42 -0.41
C ARG A 38 -11.34 10.25 -1.68
N LEU A 39 -12.60 10.44 -2.08
CA LEU A 39 -12.97 11.19 -3.28
C LEU A 39 -12.36 12.63 -3.38
N PRO A 40 -12.15 13.37 -2.27
CA PRO A 40 -11.49 14.69 -2.29
C PRO A 40 -10.05 14.68 -2.81
N VAL A 41 -9.42 13.51 -2.92
CA VAL A 41 -8.10 13.35 -3.55
C VAL A 41 -8.19 13.60 -5.05
N ILE A 42 -9.18 12.99 -5.74
CA ILE A 42 -9.36 13.09 -7.19
C ILE A 42 -9.97 14.43 -7.58
N PHE A 43 -11.11 14.74 -6.99
CA PHE A 43 -11.83 15.94 -7.32
C PHE A 43 -11.36 17.02 -6.36
N ASN A 44 -10.80 18.11 -6.90
CA ASN A 44 -10.49 19.32 -6.12
C ASN A 44 -11.81 20.01 -5.72
N MET A 45 -12.67 19.29 -4.99
CA MET A 45 -14.00 19.71 -4.56
C MET A 45 -13.80 20.80 -3.51
N LYS A 46 -13.87 22.05 -3.95
CA LYS A 46 -13.89 23.22 -3.05
C LYS A 46 -15.14 23.23 -2.15
N SER A 47 -16.16 22.43 -2.48
CA SER A 47 -17.40 22.38 -1.71
C SER A 47 -17.23 21.52 -0.46
N ILE A 48 -17.00 22.17 0.67
CA ILE A 48 -17.05 21.58 2.02
C ILE A 48 -18.36 20.79 2.20
N LEU A 49 -19.46 21.27 1.63
CA LEU A 49 -20.77 20.64 1.68
C LEU A 49 -20.78 19.22 1.10
N TYR A 50 -20.11 18.98 -0.03
CA TYR A 50 -20.05 17.65 -0.64
C TYR A 50 -19.25 16.66 0.23
N ASN A 51 -18.15 17.12 0.82
CA ASN A 51 -17.36 16.32 1.76
C ASN A 51 -18.15 16.00 3.03
N VAL A 52 -18.95 16.95 3.51
CA VAL A 52 -19.86 16.74 4.66
C VAL A 52 -20.97 15.76 4.31
N LEU A 53 -21.57 15.85 3.12
CA LEU A 53 -22.60 14.91 2.64
C LEU A 53 -22.08 13.49 2.47
N THR A 54 -20.90 13.33 1.89
CA THR A 54 -20.27 12.01 1.72
C THR A 54 -19.82 11.40 3.05
N LEU A 55 -19.32 12.22 3.98
CA LEU A 55 -19.05 11.80 5.35
C LEU A 55 -20.35 11.40 6.08
N ALA A 56 -21.40 12.20 5.96
CA ALA A 56 -22.69 11.93 6.58
C ALA A 56 -23.31 10.63 6.03
N PHE A 57 -23.21 10.38 4.72
CA PHE A 57 -23.65 9.13 4.11
C PHE A 57 -22.87 7.92 4.66
N SER A 58 -21.54 8.01 4.71
CA SER A 58 -20.69 6.96 5.29
C SER A 58 -21.04 6.72 6.77
N LEU A 59 -21.20 7.79 7.56
CA LEU A 59 -21.57 7.69 8.98
C LEU A 59 -22.95 7.08 9.19
N VAL A 60 -23.96 7.52 8.43
CA VAL A 60 -25.34 6.99 8.53
C VAL A 60 -25.37 5.52 8.16
N PHE A 61 -24.72 5.15 7.05
CA PHE A 61 -24.60 3.74 6.66
C PHE A 61 -23.95 2.92 7.78
N ASN A 62 -22.83 3.40 8.33
CA ASN A 62 -22.10 2.70 9.40
C ASN A 62 -22.90 2.57 10.70
N VAL A 63 -23.62 3.62 11.10
CA VAL A 63 -24.46 3.61 12.31
C VAL A 63 -25.62 2.63 12.14
N LEU A 64 -26.26 2.59 10.97
CA LEU A 64 -27.35 1.65 10.68
C LEU A 64 -26.85 0.19 10.73
N THR A 65 -25.72 -0.10 10.10
CA THR A 65 -25.13 -1.45 10.11
C THR A 65 -24.68 -1.86 11.51
N PHE A 66 -24.09 -0.94 12.29
CA PHE A 66 -23.74 -1.18 13.68
C PHE A 66 -24.96 -1.48 14.55
N PHE A 67 -26.03 -0.68 14.44
CA PHE A 67 -27.24 -0.86 15.22
C PHE A 67 -27.95 -2.18 14.91
N TYR A 68 -27.98 -2.57 13.63
CA TYR A 68 -28.53 -3.84 13.17
C TYR A 68 -27.78 -5.06 13.74
N ILE A 69 -26.44 -5.01 13.77
CA ILE A 69 -25.62 -6.12 14.28
C ILE A 69 -25.54 -6.13 15.81
N PHE A 70 -25.68 -4.98 16.46
CA PHE A 70 -25.76 -4.90 17.92
C PHE A 70 -27.08 -5.49 18.45
N THR A 71 -28.18 -5.25 17.73
CA THR A 71 -29.50 -5.82 18.04
C THR A 71 -29.62 -7.30 17.64
N SER A 72 -28.74 -7.79 16.77
CA SER A 72 -28.63 -9.20 16.42
C SER A 72 -28.02 -10.04 17.57
N ASN A 73 -28.60 -11.22 17.79
CA ASN A 73 -28.40 -12.11 18.95
C ASN A 73 -26.91 -12.25 19.40
N PRO A 74 -26.50 -11.77 20.58
CA PRO A 74 -25.08 -11.63 20.96
C PRO A 74 -24.34 -12.96 21.21
N LYS A 75 -25.04 -14.10 21.23
CA LYS A 75 -24.48 -15.40 21.66
C LYS A 75 -23.65 -16.13 20.60
N ARG A 76 -23.64 -15.70 19.34
CA ARG A 76 -22.86 -16.36 18.28
C ARG A 76 -21.49 -15.72 18.10
N LEU A 77 -20.43 -16.52 18.14
CA LEU A 77 -19.04 -16.11 17.88
C LEU A 77 -18.88 -15.38 16.53
N SER A 78 -19.65 -15.78 15.52
CA SER A 78 -19.71 -15.10 14.21
C SER A 78 -20.10 -13.63 14.33
N ASN A 79 -21.00 -13.28 15.27
CA ASN A 79 -21.44 -11.90 15.47
C ASN A 79 -20.34 -11.05 16.10
N PHE A 80 -19.43 -11.65 16.89
CA PHE A 80 -18.26 -10.96 17.40
C PHE A 80 -17.28 -10.59 16.28
N VAL A 81 -16.98 -11.54 15.38
CA VAL A 81 -16.12 -11.29 14.20
C VAL A 81 -16.70 -10.16 13.35
N VAL A 82 -17.99 -10.23 13.02
CA VAL A 82 -18.67 -9.20 12.23
C VAL A 82 -18.60 -7.82 12.92
N ARG A 83 -18.80 -7.75 14.25
CA ARG A 83 -18.69 -6.50 15.01
C ARG A 83 -17.27 -5.91 14.95
N LEU A 84 -16.24 -6.76 15.06
CA LEU A 84 -14.85 -6.32 14.95
C LEU A 84 -14.54 -5.79 13.55
N SER A 85 -14.94 -6.51 12.49
CA SER A 85 -14.73 -6.08 11.11
C SER A 85 -15.50 -4.79 10.78
N LEU A 86 -16.68 -4.58 11.37
CA LEU A 86 -17.37 -3.29 11.27
C LEU A 86 -16.62 -2.16 11.96
N MET A 87 -16.08 -2.41 13.15
CA MET A 87 -15.28 -1.43 13.89
C MET A 87 -14.02 -1.06 13.09
N GLU A 88 -13.36 -2.04 12.47
CA GLU A 88 -12.26 -1.82 11.52
C GLU A 88 -12.69 -0.88 10.41
N TYR A 89 -13.77 -1.23 9.72
CA TYR A 89 -14.28 -0.48 8.59
C TYR A 89 -14.63 0.97 8.97
N PHE A 90 -15.24 1.19 10.14
CA PHE A 90 -15.53 2.53 10.65
C PHE A 90 -14.24 3.33 10.89
N ILE A 91 -13.26 2.73 11.57
CA ILE A 91 -11.99 3.40 11.88
C ILE A 91 -11.23 3.69 10.57
N CYS A 92 -11.20 2.75 9.63
CA CYS A 92 -10.56 2.92 8.32
C CYS A 92 -11.23 4.03 7.51
N SER A 93 -12.56 4.07 7.46
CA SER A 93 -13.32 5.14 6.78
C SER A 93 -13.05 6.51 7.39
N PHE A 94 -13.05 6.60 8.72
CA PHE A 94 -12.76 7.84 9.44
C PHE A 94 -11.32 8.31 9.22
N LEU A 95 -10.35 7.41 9.37
CA LEU A 95 -8.94 7.73 9.14
C LEU A 95 -8.68 8.10 7.67
N GLY A 96 -9.33 7.42 6.71
CA GLY A 96 -9.20 7.72 5.28
C GLY A 96 -9.67 9.14 4.96
N PHE A 97 -10.74 9.59 5.63
CA PHE A 97 -11.19 10.97 5.57
C PHE A 97 -10.24 11.95 6.28
N LEU A 98 -9.57 11.58 7.38
CA LEU A 98 -8.59 12.48 8.00
C LEU A 98 -7.31 12.62 7.17
N THR A 99 -6.93 11.57 6.44
CA THR A 99 -5.62 11.46 5.79
C THR A 99 -5.62 11.84 4.32
N TRP A 100 -6.78 12.16 3.71
CA TRP A 100 -6.85 12.54 2.28
C TRP A 100 -5.91 13.69 1.91
N LYS A 101 -5.71 14.67 2.82
CA LYS A 101 -4.77 15.78 2.59
C LYS A 101 -3.33 15.29 2.48
N SER A 102 -2.92 14.36 3.35
CA SER A 102 -1.59 13.76 3.31
C SER A 102 -1.39 12.94 2.03
N ILE A 103 -2.40 12.17 1.60
CA ILE A 103 -2.37 11.44 0.33
C ILE A 103 -2.28 12.40 -0.86
N LYS A 104 -3.01 13.51 -0.84
CA LYS A 104 -2.92 14.55 -1.87
C LYS A 104 -1.53 15.19 -1.93
N SER A 105 -0.96 15.54 -0.78
CA SER A 105 0.42 16.05 -0.70
C SER A 105 1.45 15.02 -1.18
N PHE A 106 1.24 13.73 -0.87
CA PHE A 106 2.08 12.65 -1.38
C PHE A 106 2.12 12.63 -2.91
N TYR A 107 0.98 12.65 -3.59
CA TYR A 107 0.95 12.72 -5.06
C TYR A 107 1.57 14.02 -5.59
N SER A 108 1.46 15.13 -4.87
CA SER A 108 2.12 16.39 -5.24
C SER A 108 3.64 16.25 -5.24
N GLU A 109 4.23 15.64 -4.21
CA GLU A 109 5.67 15.41 -4.15
C GLU A 109 6.14 14.39 -5.18
N LEU A 110 5.35 13.34 -5.44
CA LEU A 110 5.64 12.42 -6.55
C LEU A 110 5.61 13.13 -7.91
N HIS A 111 4.67 14.04 -8.11
CA HIS A 111 4.59 14.79 -9.37
C HIS A 111 5.77 15.74 -9.54
N LYS A 112 6.19 16.41 -8.47
CA LYS A 112 7.41 17.24 -8.45
C LYS A 112 8.63 16.41 -8.82
N PHE A 113 8.78 15.22 -8.24
CA PHE A 113 9.82 14.26 -8.61
C PHE A 113 9.77 13.90 -10.10
N ASP A 114 8.60 13.51 -10.62
CA ASP A 114 8.46 13.10 -12.03
C ASP A 114 8.78 14.26 -12.99
N LYS A 115 8.36 15.48 -12.63
CA LYS A 115 8.64 16.71 -13.39
C LYS A 115 10.13 17.06 -13.39
N ASP A 116 10.82 16.92 -12.27
CA ASP A 116 12.26 17.18 -12.14
C ASP A 116 13.09 16.25 -13.05
N ILE A 117 12.59 15.02 -13.29
CA ILE A 117 13.27 14.02 -14.14
C ILE A 117 12.79 14.11 -15.59
N GLY A 118 11.60 14.66 -15.85
CA GLY A 118 10.99 14.70 -17.17
C GLY A 118 10.42 13.35 -17.60
N VAL A 119 9.97 12.52 -16.65
CA VAL A 119 9.36 11.21 -16.93
C VAL A 119 7.85 11.34 -16.93
N ASN A 120 7.21 10.69 -17.91
CA ASN A 120 5.76 10.58 -17.93
C ASN A 120 5.30 9.66 -16.78
N TRP A 121 4.54 10.21 -15.85
CA TRP A 121 3.95 9.56 -14.68
C TRP A 121 3.28 8.20 -14.97
N ASN A 122 2.67 8.01 -16.14
CA ASN A 122 2.03 6.74 -16.55
C ASN A 122 3.02 5.58 -16.75
N PHE A 123 4.31 5.89 -16.92
CA PHE A 123 5.35 4.94 -17.28
C PHE A 123 5.80 4.08 -16.08
N ILE A 124 5.58 4.57 -14.86
CA ILE A 124 6.07 3.97 -13.61
C ILE A 124 4.97 3.11 -12.97
N THR A 125 4.42 2.14 -13.71
CA THR A 125 3.21 1.39 -13.26
C THR A 125 3.31 -0.14 -13.34
N TYR A 126 4.47 -0.75 -13.65
CA TYR A 126 4.55 -2.21 -13.77
C TYR A 126 4.17 -2.94 -12.47
N ASN A 127 4.81 -2.58 -11.35
CA ASN A 127 4.48 -3.14 -10.04
C ASN A 127 3.03 -2.86 -9.64
N SER A 128 2.52 -1.68 -9.99
CA SER A 128 1.12 -1.28 -9.77
C SER A 128 0.13 -2.16 -10.52
N LYS A 129 0.42 -2.52 -11.78
CA LYS A 129 -0.42 -3.43 -12.58
C LYS A 129 -0.45 -4.83 -11.98
N CYS A 130 0.69 -5.36 -11.57
CA CYS A 130 0.76 -6.67 -10.91
C CYS A 130 -0.08 -6.66 -9.61
N ASN A 131 0.08 -5.64 -8.78
CA ASN A 131 -0.69 -5.45 -7.56
C ASN A 131 -2.21 -5.35 -7.83
N PHE A 132 -2.60 -4.62 -8.87
CA PHE A 132 -4.00 -4.51 -9.29
C PHE A 132 -4.59 -5.85 -9.78
N MET A 133 -3.82 -6.63 -10.55
CA MET A 133 -4.25 -7.97 -10.97
C MET A 133 -4.39 -8.92 -9.78
N GLN A 134 -3.49 -8.83 -8.79
CA GLN A 134 -3.62 -9.58 -7.54
C GLN A 134 -4.87 -9.17 -6.77
N THR A 135 -5.22 -7.87 -6.75
CA THR A 135 -6.46 -7.38 -6.13
C THR A 135 -7.69 -8.01 -6.77
N ILE A 136 -7.77 -7.97 -8.11
CA ILE A 136 -8.88 -8.59 -8.85
C ILE A 136 -8.94 -10.09 -8.53
N GLY A 137 -7.79 -10.78 -8.54
CA GLY A 137 -7.71 -12.21 -8.20
C GLY A 137 -8.21 -12.51 -6.79
N THR A 138 -7.82 -11.71 -5.79
CA THR A 138 -8.29 -11.86 -4.41
C THR A 138 -9.78 -11.56 -4.25
N LEU A 139 -10.31 -10.54 -4.93
CA LEU A 139 -11.74 -10.22 -4.91
C LEU A 139 -12.59 -11.32 -5.57
N VAL A 140 -12.12 -11.89 -6.69
CA VAL A 140 -12.78 -13.03 -7.34
C VAL A 140 -12.72 -14.27 -6.44
N TYR A 141 -11.58 -14.53 -5.80
CA TYR A 141 -11.43 -15.64 -4.86
C TYR A 141 -12.36 -15.48 -3.65
N LEU A 142 -12.46 -14.28 -3.09
CA LEU A 142 -13.41 -13.95 -2.03
C LEU A 142 -14.85 -14.21 -2.48
N PHE A 143 -15.23 -13.75 -3.66
CA PHE A 143 -16.55 -14.03 -4.23
C PHE A 143 -16.82 -15.54 -4.39
N ILE A 144 -15.82 -16.32 -4.82
CA ILE A 144 -15.96 -17.77 -4.95
C ILE A 144 -16.14 -18.43 -3.58
N ILE A 145 -15.27 -18.17 -2.60
CA ILE A 145 -15.38 -18.78 -1.26
C ILE A 145 -16.70 -18.44 -0.60
N THR A 146 -17.19 -17.21 -0.81
CA THR A 146 -18.47 -16.77 -0.26
C THR A 146 -19.64 -17.44 -0.98
N MET A 147 -19.59 -17.65 -2.31
CA MET A 147 -20.70 -18.24 -3.06
C MET A 147 -20.77 -19.78 -3.03
N LEU A 148 -19.63 -20.48 -2.98
CA LEU A 148 -19.55 -21.94 -3.14
C LEU A 148 -20.24 -22.77 -2.04
N PRO A 149 -20.19 -22.39 -0.74
CA PRO A 149 -20.77 -23.20 0.32
C PRO A 149 -22.29 -23.03 0.51
N TYR A 150 -22.99 -22.12 -0.20
CA TYR A 150 -24.38 -21.77 0.12
C TYR A 150 -25.28 -21.59 -1.10
N GLN A 151 -26.01 -22.66 -1.44
CA GLN A 151 -27.11 -22.68 -2.42
C GLN A 151 -28.52 -22.51 -1.80
N ILE A 152 -28.66 -22.08 -0.53
CA ILE A 152 -29.94 -22.17 0.21
C ILE A 152 -30.37 -20.83 0.83
N ASP A 153 -31.65 -20.53 0.64
CA ASP A 153 -32.38 -19.31 0.99
C ASP A 153 -32.26 -18.86 2.45
N GLY A 154 -32.20 -17.54 2.64
CA GLY A 154 -32.29 -16.85 3.94
C GLY A 154 -31.06 -16.04 4.36
N LEU A 155 -29.90 -16.26 3.72
CA LEU A 155 -28.62 -15.66 4.11
C LEU A 155 -28.22 -14.40 3.33
N ILE A 156 -28.99 -13.99 2.31
CA ILE A 156 -28.63 -12.91 1.36
C ILE A 156 -28.25 -11.58 2.07
N LYS A 157 -28.89 -11.24 3.19
CA LYS A 157 -28.59 -10.01 3.95
C LYS A 157 -27.29 -10.09 4.76
N PHE A 158 -27.02 -11.23 5.39
CA PHE A 158 -25.75 -11.46 6.11
C PHE A 158 -24.57 -11.49 5.14
N TRP A 159 -24.79 -12.01 3.92
CA TRP A 159 -23.82 -12.03 2.82
C TRP A 159 -23.43 -10.65 2.33
N SER A 160 -24.41 -9.77 2.06
CA SER A 160 -24.10 -8.44 1.56
C SER A 160 -23.22 -7.66 2.54
N GLU A 161 -23.43 -7.84 3.85
CA GLU A 161 -22.70 -7.09 4.87
C GLU A 161 -21.27 -7.60 5.04
N ILE A 162 -21.06 -8.92 5.17
CA ILE A 162 -19.71 -9.49 5.31
C ILE A 162 -18.89 -9.26 4.04
N LEU A 163 -19.49 -9.49 2.87
CA LEU A 163 -18.80 -9.32 1.60
C LEU A 163 -18.34 -7.87 1.41
N THR A 164 -19.18 -6.88 1.74
CA THR A 164 -18.81 -5.46 1.63
C THR A 164 -17.64 -5.11 2.55
N ILE A 165 -17.65 -5.61 3.80
CA ILE A 165 -16.57 -5.33 4.76
C ILE A 165 -15.27 -5.98 4.30
N THR A 166 -15.29 -7.26 3.93
CA THR A 166 -14.08 -7.97 3.48
C THR A 166 -13.57 -7.42 2.15
N CYS A 167 -14.44 -7.01 1.21
CA CYS A 167 -14.02 -6.31 -0.01
C CYS A 167 -13.30 -5.00 0.31
N THR A 168 -13.82 -4.22 1.27
CA THR A 168 -13.20 -2.96 1.68
C THR A 168 -11.82 -3.20 2.27
N HIS A 169 -11.72 -4.19 3.15
CA HIS A 169 -10.47 -4.62 3.76
C HIS A 169 -9.40 -5.00 2.72
N VAL A 170 -9.79 -5.83 1.73
CA VAL A 170 -8.90 -6.23 0.63
C VAL A 170 -8.45 -4.98 -0.15
N LEU A 171 -9.39 -4.13 -0.55
CA LEU A 171 -9.08 -2.93 -1.33
C LEU A 171 -8.15 -1.96 -0.59
N GLU A 172 -8.34 -1.74 0.71
CA GLU A 172 -7.48 -0.88 1.53
C GLU A 172 -6.01 -1.35 1.54
N ASN A 173 -5.79 -2.63 1.81
CA ASN A 173 -4.43 -3.19 1.86
C ASN A 173 -3.75 -3.14 0.50
N TYR A 174 -4.48 -3.48 -0.55
CA TYR A 174 -3.96 -3.41 -1.92
C TYR A 174 -3.74 -1.97 -2.38
N PHE A 175 -4.57 -1.02 -1.97
CA PHE A 175 -4.36 0.40 -2.22
C PHE A 175 -3.09 0.92 -1.53
N TYR A 176 -2.84 0.55 -0.27
CA TYR A 176 -1.56 0.90 0.39
C TYR A 176 -0.36 0.25 -0.29
N GLY A 177 -0.49 -1.02 -0.68
CA GLY A 177 0.48 -1.71 -1.52
C GLY A 177 0.80 -0.93 -2.79
N HIS A 178 -0.24 -0.43 -3.46
CA HIS A 178 -0.11 0.38 -4.66
C HIS A 178 0.64 1.69 -4.38
N LEU A 179 0.28 2.44 -3.34
CA LEU A 179 0.97 3.68 -2.95
C LEU A 179 2.46 3.44 -2.65
N LEU A 180 2.79 2.36 -1.95
CA LEU A 180 4.18 1.97 -1.70
C LEU A 180 4.91 1.57 -2.99
N SER A 181 4.23 0.88 -3.91
CA SER A 181 4.79 0.49 -5.22
C SER A 181 5.21 1.69 -6.08
N LEU A 182 4.53 2.83 -5.92
CA LEU A 182 4.88 4.08 -6.60
C LEU A 182 6.22 4.63 -6.09
N LEU A 183 6.54 4.48 -4.80
CA LEU A 183 7.83 4.88 -4.23
C LEU A 183 8.97 3.95 -4.66
N VAL A 184 8.75 2.62 -4.63
CA VAL A 184 9.74 1.61 -5.04
C VAL A 184 10.30 1.93 -6.43
N SER A 185 9.40 2.20 -7.36
CA SER A 185 9.75 2.39 -8.76
C SER A 185 10.55 3.69 -9.00
N ARG A 186 10.36 4.71 -8.15
CA ARG A 186 11.10 5.99 -8.19
C ARG A 186 12.46 5.90 -7.49
N LEU A 187 12.54 5.17 -6.38
CA LEU A 187 13.82 4.82 -5.76
C LEU A 187 14.72 4.04 -6.72
N ARG A 188 14.14 3.05 -7.41
CA ARG A 188 14.84 2.32 -8.47
C ARG A 188 15.34 3.26 -9.56
N LEU A 189 14.53 4.24 -9.97
CA LEU A 189 14.94 5.21 -10.97
C LEU A 189 16.11 6.08 -10.49
N ILE A 190 16.12 6.55 -9.23
CA ILE A 190 17.29 7.25 -8.65
C ILE A 190 18.54 6.37 -8.74
N ARG A 191 18.42 5.09 -8.38
CA ARG A 191 19.54 4.13 -8.45
C ARG A 191 20.07 3.97 -9.86
N ILE A 192 19.20 3.83 -10.85
CA ILE A 192 19.62 3.68 -12.25
C ILE A 192 20.23 4.99 -12.77
N LEU A 193 19.71 6.16 -12.41
CA LEU A 193 20.31 7.45 -12.74
C LEU A 193 21.72 7.60 -12.14
N LEU A 194 21.91 7.17 -10.90
CA LEU A 194 23.22 7.15 -10.25
C LEU A 194 24.19 6.22 -11.00
N LEU A 195 23.76 5.01 -11.35
CA LEU A 195 24.61 4.07 -12.07
C LEU A 195 24.97 4.62 -13.45
N SER A 196 23.98 5.00 -14.26
CA SER A 196 24.19 5.49 -15.64
C SER A 196 24.99 6.79 -15.75
N SER A 197 24.87 7.70 -14.78
CA SER A 197 25.61 8.98 -14.84
C SER A 197 27.09 8.83 -14.52
N PHE A 198 27.49 7.71 -13.91
CA PHE A 198 28.83 7.51 -13.36
C PHE A 198 29.42 6.11 -13.66
N THR A 199 28.85 5.34 -14.58
CA THR A 199 29.46 4.14 -15.18
C THR A 199 30.39 4.51 -16.32
N THR A 200 31.56 3.87 -16.39
CA THR A 200 32.40 3.85 -17.60
C THR A 200 31.83 2.85 -18.61
N LYS A 201 32.09 3.05 -19.91
CA LYS A 201 31.57 2.18 -21.00
C LYS A 201 31.90 0.69 -20.81
N GLU A 202 33.04 0.35 -20.21
CA GLU A 202 33.45 -1.03 -19.91
C GLU A 202 32.59 -1.69 -18.81
N GLU A 203 32.07 -0.93 -17.85
CA GLU A 203 31.18 -1.46 -16.80
C GLU A 203 29.72 -1.62 -17.29
N GLU A 204 29.34 -0.94 -18.37
CA GLU A 204 28.01 -1.08 -18.98
C GLU A 204 27.83 -2.44 -19.69
N GLU A 205 28.89 -2.98 -20.28
CA GLU A 205 28.88 -4.29 -20.93
C GLU A 205 28.76 -5.43 -19.90
N ILE A 206 29.50 -5.35 -18.78
CA ILE A 206 29.48 -6.38 -17.72
C ILE A 206 28.12 -6.42 -17.00
N ASN A 207 27.52 -5.25 -16.69
CA ASN A 207 26.22 -5.21 -16.02
C ASN A 207 25.03 -5.57 -16.93
N SER A 208 25.18 -5.45 -18.26
CA SER A 208 24.14 -5.80 -19.23
C SER A 208 23.84 -7.31 -19.31
N VAL A 209 24.79 -8.14 -18.87
CA VAL A 209 24.66 -9.60 -18.89
C VAL A 209 23.90 -10.14 -17.67
N SER A 210 23.91 -9.40 -16.54
CA SER A 210 23.39 -9.86 -15.23
C SER A 210 21.93 -9.48 -14.92
N GLU A 211 21.34 -8.47 -15.57
CA GLU A 211 19.99 -7.97 -15.23
C GLU A 211 19.11 -7.83 -16.49
N LYS A 212 18.72 -8.96 -17.11
CA LYS A 212 18.08 -8.94 -18.44
C LYS A 212 16.59 -8.61 -18.49
N ASP A 213 15.78 -8.85 -17.45
CA ASP A 213 14.32 -8.90 -17.69
C ASP A 213 13.48 -7.71 -17.17
N HIS A 214 14.05 -6.80 -16.38
CA HIS A 214 13.32 -5.60 -15.90
C HIS A 214 14.04 -4.26 -16.11
N ASN A 215 15.34 -4.27 -16.39
CA ASN A 215 16.10 -3.04 -16.60
C ASN A 215 16.10 -2.57 -18.06
N SER A 216 15.77 -3.41 -19.05
CA SER A 216 15.74 -2.98 -20.47
C SER A 216 14.74 -1.82 -20.70
N TYR A 217 13.61 -1.84 -19.99
CA TYR A 217 12.57 -0.83 -20.10
C TYR A 217 12.99 0.53 -19.54
N PHE A 218 13.64 0.56 -18.36
CA PHE A 218 14.22 1.78 -17.79
C PHE A 218 15.45 2.27 -18.58
N LYS A 219 16.25 1.35 -19.11
CA LYS A 219 17.42 1.64 -19.94
C LYS A 219 17.02 2.35 -21.24
N ASN A 220 15.85 2.03 -21.80
CA ASN A 220 15.27 2.75 -22.96
C ASN A 220 14.80 4.19 -22.62
N ILE A 221 14.26 4.44 -21.41
CA ILE A 221 13.95 5.82 -20.98
C ILE A 221 15.24 6.63 -20.83
N ILE A 222 16.23 5.99 -20.22
CA ILE A 222 17.51 6.64 -19.96
C ILE A 222 18.24 6.86 -21.28
N SER A 223 18.20 5.97 -22.27
CA SER A 223 18.79 6.27 -23.58
C SER A 223 18.09 7.41 -24.32
N LEU A 224 16.77 7.58 -24.13
CA LEU A 224 16.01 8.72 -24.64
C LEU A 224 16.39 10.06 -23.96
N ASN A 225 16.64 10.05 -22.64
CA ASN A 225 16.95 11.26 -21.84
C ASN A 225 18.46 11.51 -21.60
N ALA A 226 19.31 10.50 -21.74
CA ALA A 226 20.78 10.56 -21.56
C ALA A 226 21.47 11.30 -22.70
N SER A 227 20.77 11.51 -23.82
CA SER A 227 21.20 12.45 -24.85
C SER A 227 21.24 13.92 -24.37
N LYS A 228 20.73 14.23 -23.15
CA LYS A 228 20.54 15.63 -22.71
C LYS A 228 21.18 16.11 -21.41
N SER A 229 21.86 15.32 -20.57
CA SER A 229 22.86 15.82 -19.59
C SER A 229 23.34 14.73 -18.63
N LYS A 230 24.62 14.79 -18.23
CA LYS A 230 25.10 14.14 -17.00
C LYS A 230 24.28 14.67 -15.83
N VAL A 231 23.56 13.80 -15.12
CA VAL A 231 22.79 14.21 -13.94
C VAL A 231 23.77 14.54 -12.81
N GLU A 232 23.77 15.78 -12.35
CA GLU A 232 24.61 16.20 -11.23
C GLU A 232 24.20 15.51 -9.92
N MET A 233 25.16 15.19 -9.06
CA MET A 233 24.92 14.57 -7.76
C MET A 233 23.97 15.40 -6.88
N LYS A 234 24.03 16.73 -7.01
CA LYS A 234 23.12 17.67 -6.34
C LYS A 234 21.65 17.38 -6.68
N LYS A 235 21.36 17.08 -7.94
CA LYS A 235 20.02 16.73 -8.40
C LYS A 235 19.57 15.38 -7.83
N LEU A 236 20.45 14.38 -7.80
CA LEU A 236 20.15 13.08 -7.18
C LEU A 236 19.79 13.22 -5.70
N MET A 237 20.52 14.06 -4.95
CA MET A 237 20.21 14.33 -3.56
C MET A 237 18.84 15.01 -3.38
N GLN A 238 18.52 15.99 -4.23
CA GLN A 238 17.20 16.64 -4.22
C GLN A 238 16.07 15.65 -4.53
N LEU A 239 16.27 14.77 -5.52
CA LEU A 239 15.30 13.73 -5.87
C LEU A 239 15.06 12.76 -4.70
N TYR A 240 16.11 12.37 -3.99
CA TYR A 240 15.99 11.52 -2.82
C TYR A 240 15.26 12.24 -1.66
N ASN A 241 15.51 13.53 -1.45
CA ASN A 241 14.77 14.34 -0.47
C ASN A 241 13.26 14.39 -0.78
N ASN A 242 12.88 14.61 -2.05
CA ASN A 242 11.47 14.57 -2.46
C ASN A 242 10.84 13.20 -2.13
N ILE A 243 11.59 12.10 -2.27
CA ILE A 243 11.12 10.76 -1.91
C ILE A 243 10.98 10.57 -0.40
N ILE A 244 11.90 11.10 0.40
CA ILE A 244 11.78 11.09 1.88
C ILE A 244 10.50 11.85 2.29
N GLU A 245 10.28 13.04 1.75
CA GLU A 245 9.09 13.85 2.04
C GLU A 245 7.80 13.11 1.65
N ALA A 246 7.76 12.52 0.45
CA ALA A 246 6.64 11.69 0.01
C ALA A 246 6.43 10.49 0.93
N TYR A 247 7.51 9.80 1.32
CA TYR A 247 7.43 8.66 2.24
C TYR A 247 6.89 9.06 3.61
N ASP A 248 7.34 10.18 4.19
CA ASP A 248 6.87 10.66 5.48
C ASP A 248 5.38 11.05 5.44
N LEU A 249 4.93 11.67 4.34
CA LEU A 249 3.51 11.97 4.09
C LEU A 249 2.67 10.70 3.97
N LEU A 250 3.17 9.70 3.24
CA LEU A 250 2.50 8.41 3.09
C LEU A 250 2.41 7.67 4.42
N ASN A 251 3.52 7.58 5.15
CA ASN A 251 3.60 6.95 6.46
C ASN A 251 2.62 7.60 7.45
N LYS A 252 2.56 8.94 7.47
CA LYS A 252 1.57 9.68 8.26
C LYS A 252 0.13 9.31 7.89
N ALA A 253 -0.16 9.06 6.61
CA ALA A 253 -1.49 8.72 6.15
C ALA A 253 -1.89 7.28 6.50
N ILE A 254 -1.03 6.30 6.26
CA ILE A 254 -1.43 4.88 6.25
C ILE A 254 -1.09 4.13 7.55
N LYS A 255 -0.12 4.62 8.35
CA LYS A 255 0.41 3.88 9.50
C LYS A 255 -0.65 3.51 10.54
N ALA A 256 -1.51 4.45 10.89
CA ALA A 256 -2.59 4.19 11.86
C ALA A 256 -3.62 3.19 11.31
N GLN A 257 -3.93 3.28 10.02
CA GLN A 257 -4.87 2.39 9.36
C GLN A 257 -4.34 0.96 9.31
N ILE A 258 -3.09 0.76 8.85
CA ILE A 258 -2.45 -0.56 8.80
C ILE A 258 -2.38 -1.20 10.19
N LEU A 259 -2.09 -0.43 11.24
CA LEU A 259 -2.09 -0.95 12.61
C LEU A 259 -3.48 -1.48 13.03
N VAL A 260 -4.53 -0.72 12.76
CA VAL A 260 -5.91 -1.10 13.12
C VAL A 260 -6.31 -2.35 12.36
N ILE A 261 -6.07 -2.36 11.04
CA ILE A 261 -6.30 -3.49 10.14
C ILE A 261 -5.58 -4.74 10.67
N PHE A 262 -4.28 -4.64 10.95
CA PHE A 262 -3.49 -5.77 11.44
C PHE A 262 -3.99 -6.30 12.79
N SER A 263 -4.34 -5.40 13.70
CA SER A 263 -4.81 -5.74 15.05
C SER A 263 -6.17 -6.45 15.00
N ILE A 264 -7.07 -6.02 14.10
CA ILE A 264 -8.39 -6.63 13.95
C ILE A 264 -8.29 -7.97 13.26
N ILE A 265 -7.52 -8.09 12.17
CA ILE A 265 -7.24 -9.38 11.51
C ILE A 265 -6.65 -10.40 12.48
N PHE A 266 -5.76 -9.94 13.35
CA PHE A 266 -5.15 -10.80 14.35
C PHE A 266 -6.22 -11.44 15.23
N VAL A 267 -7.15 -10.62 15.75
CA VAL A 267 -8.24 -11.09 16.62
C VAL A 267 -9.28 -11.90 15.84
N THR A 268 -9.65 -11.49 14.63
CA THR A 268 -10.63 -12.22 13.81
C THR A 268 -10.08 -13.58 13.40
N SER A 269 -8.83 -13.66 12.95
CA SER A 269 -8.20 -14.92 12.57
C SER A 269 -8.04 -15.87 13.77
N LEU A 270 -7.68 -15.37 14.95
CA LEU A 270 -7.67 -16.19 16.17
C LEU A 270 -9.07 -16.72 16.52
N THR A 271 -10.09 -15.88 16.37
CA THR A 271 -11.48 -16.24 16.64
C THR A 271 -11.98 -17.30 15.65
N LEU A 272 -11.68 -17.14 14.36
CA LEU A 272 -12.02 -18.11 13.31
C LEU A 272 -11.27 -19.43 13.53
N THR A 273 -10.00 -19.38 13.91
CA THR A 273 -9.19 -20.56 14.22
C THR A 273 -9.75 -21.32 15.43
N TYR A 274 -10.17 -20.59 16.48
CA TYR A 274 -10.84 -21.17 17.63
C TYR A 274 -12.19 -21.81 17.26
N ASN A 275 -12.98 -21.16 16.42
CA ASN A 275 -14.24 -21.71 15.91
C ASN A 275 -14.02 -23.00 15.11
N ALA A 276 -13.02 -23.00 14.24
CA ALA A 276 -12.65 -24.18 13.45
C ALA A 276 -12.23 -25.33 14.38
N ALA A 277 -11.42 -25.05 15.40
CA ALA A 277 -11.02 -26.05 16.40
C ALA A 277 -12.23 -26.61 17.17
N LEU A 278 -13.16 -25.77 17.62
CA LEU A 278 -14.38 -26.21 18.30
C LEU A 278 -15.24 -27.12 17.42
N LYS A 279 -15.45 -26.75 16.15
CA LYS A 279 -16.20 -27.59 15.20
C LYS A 279 -15.54 -28.95 14.96
N ILE A 280 -14.20 -28.98 14.89
CA ILE A 280 -13.43 -30.23 14.77
C ILE A 280 -13.54 -31.07 16.06
N ILE A 281 -13.53 -30.43 17.23
CA ILE A 281 -13.62 -31.12 18.52
C ILE A 281 -15.00 -31.77 18.72
N ASN A 282 -16.07 -31.05 18.35
CA ASN A 282 -17.46 -31.48 18.51
C ASN A 282 -17.95 -32.42 17.39
N ASP A 283 -17.09 -32.80 16.44
CA ASP A 283 -17.42 -33.59 15.25
C ASP A 283 -18.51 -32.96 14.35
N ASP A 284 -18.76 -31.64 14.48
CA ASP A 284 -19.67 -30.83 13.66
C ASP A 284 -18.98 -30.25 12.39
N TYR A 285 -17.80 -30.76 12.06
CA TYR A 285 -16.98 -30.25 10.97
C TYR A 285 -17.45 -30.80 9.61
N THR A 286 -18.12 -29.95 8.83
CA THR A 286 -18.37 -30.22 7.41
C THR A 286 -17.26 -29.63 6.54
N TRP A 287 -16.99 -30.25 5.39
CA TRP A 287 -16.03 -29.74 4.42
C TRP A 287 -16.36 -28.30 3.98
N ALA A 288 -17.65 -27.96 3.87
CA ALA A 288 -18.12 -26.61 3.54
C ALA A 288 -17.78 -25.59 4.64
N ASN A 289 -17.98 -25.94 5.90
CA ASN A 289 -17.59 -25.09 7.04
C ASN A 289 -16.08 -24.90 7.12
N GLY A 290 -15.31 -25.97 6.85
CA GLY A 290 -13.86 -25.94 6.80
C GLY A 290 -13.30 -25.02 5.73
N ILE A 291 -13.79 -25.15 4.49
CA ILE A 291 -13.41 -24.28 3.38
C ILE A 291 -13.78 -22.83 3.69
N PHE A 292 -14.93 -22.58 4.32
CA PHE A 292 -15.33 -21.24 4.70
C PHE A 292 -14.42 -20.64 5.79
N ASP A 293 -14.22 -21.32 6.92
CA ASP A 293 -13.46 -20.77 8.05
C ASP A 293 -11.97 -20.57 7.68
N VAL A 294 -11.35 -21.56 7.01
CA VAL A 294 -9.95 -21.47 6.56
C VAL A 294 -9.82 -20.51 5.38
N GLY A 295 -10.75 -20.56 4.42
CA GLY A 295 -10.76 -19.68 3.26
C GLY A 295 -10.89 -18.22 3.65
N MET A 296 -11.79 -17.91 4.58
CA MET A 296 -11.96 -16.56 5.14
C MET A 296 -10.71 -16.08 5.87
N ALA A 297 -10.08 -16.94 6.68
CA ALA A 297 -8.82 -16.58 7.34
C ALA A 297 -7.72 -16.28 6.31
N VAL A 298 -7.60 -17.08 5.24
CA VAL A 298 -6.66 -16.81 4.15
C VAL A 298 -6.95 -15.50 3.44
N THR A 299 -8.23 -15.20 3.16
CA THR A 299 -8.60 -13.92 2.52
C THR A 299 -8.32 -12.71 3.38
N ASP A 300 -8.32 -12.85 4.71
CA ASP A 300 -7.98 -11.77 5.64
C ASP A 300 -6.45 -11.60 5.76
N VAL A 301 -5.67 -12.70 5.76
CA VAL A 301 -4.21 -12.62 5.93
C VAL A 301 -3.48 -12.22 4.65
N VAL A 302 -3.87 -12.73 3.49
CA VAL A 302 -3.14 -12.52 2.23
C VAL A 302 -2.98 -11.04 1.85
N PRO A 303 -4.01 -10.17 1.94
CA PRO A 303 -3.88 -8.75 1.63
C PRO A 303 -2.84 -8.03 2.50
N VAL A 304 -2.67 -8.43 3.76
CA VAL A 304 -1.68 -7.85 4.69
C VAL A 304 -0.24 -8.04 4.20
N ILE A 305 0.02 -9.11 3.43
CA ILE A 305 1.35 -9.39 2.88
C ILE A 305 1.77 -8.28 1.91
N VAL A 306 0.82 -7.66 1.22
CA VAL A 306 1.09 -6.67 0.15
C VAL A 306 1.85 -5.45 0.68
N PRO A 307 1.36 -4.68 1.68
CA PRO A 307 2.12 -3.55 2.22
C PRO A 307 3.46 -3.99 2.84
N CYS A 308 3.54 -5.21 3.39
CA CYS A 308 4.80 -5.76 3.92
C CYS A 308 5.85 -6.00 2.82
N VAL A 309 5.44 -6.59 1.69
CA VAL A 309 6.32 -6.86 0.55
C VAL A 309 6.81 -5.56 -0.08
N PHE A 310 5.93 -4.58 -0.28
CA PHE A 310 6.34 -3.30 -0.85
C PHE A 310 7.17 -2.46 0.13
N GLY A 311 6.89 -2.53 1.44
CA GLY A 311 7.74 -1.96 2.48
C GLY A 311 9.17 -2.52 2.43
N GLU A 312 9.31 -3.84 2.32
CA GLU A 312 10.60 -4.52 2.19
C GLU A 312 11.33 -4.13 0.89
N LYS A 313 10.58 -4.01 -0.22
CA LYS A 313 11.15 -3.55 -1.51
C LYS A 313 11.68 -2.11 -1.40
N ILE A 314 10.99 -1.20 -0.71
CA ILE A 314 11.48 0.16 -0.47
C ILE A 314 12.82 0.10 0.28
N HIS A 315 12.87 -0.67 1.37
CA HIS A 315 14.09 -0.82 2.16
C HIS A 315 15.25 -1.40 1.33
N THR A 316 14.97 -2.46 0.56
CA THR A 316 15.95 -3.10 -0.33
C THR A 316 16.49 -2.13 -1.37
N GLU A 317 15.63 -1.32 -2.00
CA GLU A 317 16.06 -0.31 -2.98
C GLU A 317 16.96 0.78 -2.35
N VAL A 318 16.69 1.17 -1.09
CA VAL A 318 17.58 2.08 -0.34
C VAL A 318 18.94 1.44 -0.06
N LEU A 319 18.97 0.15 0.33
CA LEU A 319 20.23 -0.58 0.56
C LEU A 319 21.04 -0.72 -0.74
N LEU A 320 20.39 -1.01 -1.86
CA LEU A 320 21.04 -1.11 -3.16
C LEU A 320 21.57 0.25 -3.63
N LEU A 321 20.82 1.33 -3.39
CA LEU A 321 21.31 2.70 -3.62
C LEU A 321 22.54 3.01 -2.76
N ARG A 322 22.51 2.65 -1.47
CA ARG A 322 23.63 2.83 -0.53
C ARG A 322 24.87 2.09 -1.00
N SER A 323 24.72 0.82 -1.39
CA SER A 323 25.80 -0.01 -1.93
C SER A 323 26.41 0.59 -3.20
N ALA A 324 25.55 1.09 -4.11
CA ALA A 324 26.01 1.77 -5.32
C ALA A 324 26.79 3.05 -5.02
N LEU A 325 26.35 3.85 -4.04
CA LEU A 325 27.08 5.04 -3.59
C LEU A 325 28.44 4.68 -2.98
N TYR A 326 28.49 3.69 -2.09
CA TYR A 326 29.74 3.19 -1.49
C TYR A 326 30.75 2.78 -2.56
N SER A 327 30.32 1.95 -3.50
CA SER A 327 31.17 1.46 -4.59
C SER A 327 31.75 2.61 -5.42
N ARG A 328 30.93 3.60 -5.77
CA ARG A 328 31.35 4.75 -6.61
C ARG A 328 32.26 5.73 -5.86
N ILE A 329 31.98 5.98 -4.58
CA ILE A 329 32.84 6.83 -3.72
C ILE A 329 34.21 6.18 -3.57
N TYR A 330 34.26 4.88 -3.27
CA TYR A 330 35.51 4.15 -3.07
C TYR A 330 36.37 4.06 -4.34
N LYS A 331 35.73 3.82 -5.49
CA LYS A 331 36.39 3.81 -6.80
C LYS A 331 36.89 5.20 -7.26
N ASN A 332 36.71 6.25 -6.46
CA ASN A 332 37.11 7.63 -6.78
C ASN A 332 36.55 8.16 -8.10
N VAL A 333 35.38 7.67 -8.52
CA VAL A 333 34.74 8.06 -9.80
C VAL A 333 34.26 9.51 -9.78
N PHE A 334 33.97 10.04 -8.58
CA PHE A 334 33.46 11.40 -8.41
C PHE A 334 34.58 12.43 -8.25
N ASP A 335 34.39 13.56 -8.95
CA ASP A 335 35.11 14.82 -8.70
C ASP A 335 34.94 15.27 -7.24
N LYS A 336 35.84 16.11 -6.74
CA LYS A 336 35.87 16.55 -5.33
C LYS A 336 34.53 17.11 -4.84
N SER A 337 33.84 17.91 -5.66
CA SER A 337 32.51 18.48 -5.34
C SER A 337 31.43 17.40 -5.29
N ASN A 338 31.34 16.56 -6.32
CA ASN A 338 30.38 15.46 -6.41
C ASN A 338 30.59 14.41 -5.31
N ARG A 339 31.84 14.19 -4.90
CA ARG A 339 32.19 13.28 -3.81
C ARG A 339 31.62 13.75 -2.48
N SER A 340 31.74 15.04 -2.15
CA SER A 340 31.17 15.61 -0.93
C SER A 340 29.65 15.51 -0.88
N ILE A 341 28.98 15.62 -2.03
CA ILE A 341 27.52 15.47 -2.09
C ILE A 341 27.15 13.99 -2.02
N ALA A 342 27.91 13.10 -2.68
CA ALA A 342 27.69 11.67 -2.61
C ALA A 342 27.85 11.12 -1.18
N THR A 343 28.85 11.59 -0.43
CA THR A 343 29.01 11.24 0.99
C THR A 343 27.87 11.80 1.86
N SER A 344 27.37 13.00 1.55
CA SER A 344 26.21 13.58 2.24
C SER A 344 24.93 12.78 1.95
N LEU A 345 24.72 12.39 0.70
CA LEU A 345 23.61 11.52 0.30
C LEU A 345 23.72 10.14 0.94
N LEU A 346 24.92 9.59 1.02
CA LEU A 346 25.18 8.33 1.70
C LEU A 346 24.79 8.42 3.18
N ALA A 347 25.30 9.43 3.90
CA ALA A 347 24.94 9.68 5.29
C ALA A 347 23.42 9.86 5.47
N LEU A 348 22.75 10.52 4.52
CA LEU A 348 21.30 10.68 4.53
C LEU A 348 20.57 9.34 4.37
N THR A 349 21.01 8.47 3.46
CA THR A 349 20.43 7.12 3.30
C THR A 349 20.66 6.24 4.53
N GLU A 350 21.73 6.48 5.29
CA GLU A 350 22.03 5.79 6.56
C GLU A 350 21.12 6.27 7.68
N ALA A 351 20.95 7.59 7.80
CA ALA A 351 20.04 8.19 8.76
C ALA A 351 18.56 7.87 8.47
N ARG A 352 18.21 7.66 7.20
CA ARG A 352 16.82 7.41 6.73
C ARG A 352 16.72 6.12 5.92
N THR A 353 16.60 5.00 6.63
CA THR A 353 16.45 3.65 6.04
C THR A 353 15.11 3.40 5.33
N LEU A 354 14.15 4.33 5.45
CA LEU A 354 12.77 4.24 4.93
C LEU A 354 12.05 2.94 5.33
N THR A 355 12.41 2.38 6.49
CA THR A 355 11.78 1.18 7.05
C THR A 355 10.39 1.51 7.59
N PHE A 356 9.39 0.80 7.12
CA PHE A 356 8.02 0.99 7.57
C PHE A 356 7.83 0.31 8.94
N SER A 357 7.85 1.09 10.02
CA SER A 357 7.68 0.56 11.39
C SER A 357 6.49 1.19 12.12
N ILE A 358 5.68 0.34 12.75
CA ILE A 358 4.59 0.73 13.64
C ILE A 358 5.20 0.97 15.04
N PHE A 359 4.93 2.15 15.60
CA PHE A 359 5.46 2.60 16.91
C PHE A 359 6.98 2.42 17.13
N ARG A 360 7.78 2.27 16.07
CA ARG A 360 9.22 1.92 16.14
C ARG A 360 9.49 0.59 16.85
N MET A 361 8.47 -0.26 17.01
CA MET A 361 8.56 -1.55 17.69
C MET A 361 8.29 -2.72 16.75
N ILE A 362 7.38 -2.54 15.80
CA ILE A 362 6.97 -3.60 14.88
C ILE A 362 7.35 -3.17 13.47
N ASP A 363 8.37 -3.81 12.91
CA ASP A 363 8.72 -3.64 11.52
C ASP A 363 7.68 -4.35 10.64
N ILE A 364 7.05 -3.60 9.75
CA ILE A 364 6.16 -4.16 8.73
C ILE A 364 7.02 -4.67 7.59
N ASN A 365 7.55 -5.87 7.79
CA ASN A 365 8.27 -6.63 6.80
C ASN A 365 7.58 -7.97 6.55
N ILE A 366 8.08 -8.73 5.59
CA ILE A 366 7.53 -10.05 5.21
C ILE A 366 7.55 -11.03 6.40
N THR A 367 8.41 -10.83 7.40
CA THR A 367 8.46 -11.72 8.57
C THR A 367 7.22 -11.59 9.45
N LEU A 368 6.53 -10.45 9.45
CA LEU A 368 5.35 -10.22 10.27
C LEU A 368 4.17 -11.15 9.90
N PRO A 369 3.69 -11.21 8.65
CA PRO A 369 2.62 -12.14 8.28
C PRO A 369 3.05 -13.61 8.41
N ILE A 370 4.33 -13.94 8.19
CA ILE A 370 4.84 -15.31 8.38
C ILE A 370 4.78 -15.72 9.87
N LYS A 371 5.25 -14.85 10.77
CA LYS A 371 5.17 -15.07 12.22
C LYS A 371 3.72 -15.20 12.68
N PHE A 372 2.83 -14.39 12.10
CA PHE A 372 1.40 -14.44 12.37
C PHE A 372 0.79 -15.79 11.95
N LEU A 373 1.05 -16.26 10.74
CA LEU A 373 0.62 -17.58 10.28
C LEU A 373 1.16 -18.71 11.15
N GLY A 374 2.44 -18.62 11.55
CA GLY A 374 3.07 -19.56 12.47
C GLY A 374 2.40 -19.59 13.85
N LEU A 375 2.02 -18.42 14.38
CA LEU A 375 1.26 -18.31 15.62
C LEU A 375 -0.13 -18.93 15.49
N LEU A 376 -0.88 -18.64 14.40
CA LEU A 376 -2.19 -19.23 14.15
C LEU A 376 -2.12 -20.76 14.07
N ALA A 377 -1.13 -21.30 13.35
CA ALA A 377 -0.93 -22.74 13.25
C ALA A 377 -0.58 -23.37 14.62
N SER A 378 0.31 -22.73 15.39
CA SER A 378 0.68 -23.21 16.73
C SER A 378 -0.52 -23.17 17.68
N TYR A 379 -1.32 -22.10 17.63
CA TYR A 379 -2.53 -21.95 18.42
C TYR A 379 -3.57 -23.04 18.08
N LEU A 380 -3.78 -23.33 16.80
CA LEU A 380 -4.66 -24.42 16.37
C LEU A 380 -4.19 -25.77 16.91
N VAL A 381 -2.89 -26.09 16.80
CA VAL A 381 -2.32 -27.34 17.32
C VAL A 381 -2.56 -27.46 18.82
N ILE A 382 -2.30 -26.39 19.58
CA ILE A 382 -2.53 -26.35 21.03
C ILE A 382 -4.01 -26.62 21.34
N LEU A 383 -4.94 -25.93 20.69
CA LEU A 383 -6.38 -26.13 20.92
C LEU A 383 -6.80 -27.57 20.65
N LEU A 384 -6.31 -28.20 19.58
CA LEU A 384 -6.62 -29.58 19.24
C LEU A 384 -6.04 -30.58 20.25
N GLN A 385 -4.84 -30.32 20.78
CA GLN A 385 -4.22 -31.15 21.82
C GLN A 385 -5.00 -31.11 23.15
N PHE A 386 -5.60 -29.97 23.47
CA PHE A 386 -6.44 -29.80 24.67
C PHE A 386 -7.91 -30.17 24.45
N LYS A 387 -8.25 -30.97 23.41
CA LYS A 387 -9.62 -31.45 23.12
C LYS A 387 -10.38 -31.91 24.38
N LYS A 388 -9.73 -32.67 25.27
CA LYS A 388 -10.34 -33.18 26.51
C LYS A 388 -10.69 -32.11 27.56
N VAL A 389 -10.00 -30.97 27.56
CA VAL A 389 -10.24 -29.86 28.51
C VAL A 389 -11.30 -28.89 27.97
N ILE A 390 -11.41 -28.77 26.65
CA ILE A 390 -12.33 -27.84 25.97
C ILE A 390 -13.71 -28.48 25.72
N ALA A 391 -13.77 -29.81 25.57
CA ALA A 391 -15.01 -30.56 25.35
C ALA A 391 -15.76 -30.98 26.63
N GLY A 392 -15.18 -30.73 27.81
CA GLY A 392 -15.84 -30.90 29.11
C GLY A 392 -16.44 -29.59 29.57
#